data_AF-A0A1B1JEI2-F1
#
_entry.id   AF-A0A1B1JEI2-F1
#
_cell.length_a   1.000
_cell.length_b   1.000
_cell.length_c   1.000
_cell.angle_alpha   90.00
_cell.angle_beta   90.00
_cell.angle_gamma   90.00
#
_symmetry.space_group_name_H-M   'P 1'
#
loop_
_entity.id
_entity.type
_entity.pdbx_description
1 polymer ?
#
loop_
_entity_poly.entity_id
_entity_poly.type
_entity_poly.pdbx_seq_one_letter_code
_entity_poly.pdbx_strand_id
1 'polypeptide(L)'
;PDDVVALPYSSGTTGLPKGVMLTHKGLVSSVAQQVDGENPNLYFHSEDVILCVLPLFHIYSLNSVLLCALRAGAATLIMQKFNLTTCLDLIQRYKVTVAPIVPPIVLDITKSPNFSQYDVSSVRIIMSGAAPLGKELE
;
A
#
# COMPACT_ATOMS: atom_id res chain seq x y z
N PRO A 1 -12.56 -22.39 -6.73
CA PRO A 1 -11.44 -21.81 -5.93
C PRO A 1 -10.16 -21.57 -6.74
N ASP A 2 -9.83 -22.48 -7.65
CA ASP A 2 -8.60 -22.40 -8.45
C ASP A 2 -8.76 -21.63 -9.77
N ASP A 3 -9.94 -21.05 -10.03
CA ASP A 3 -10.15 -20.16 -11.18
C ASP A 3 -9.32 -18.89 -11.05
N VAL A 4 -8.79 -18.42 -12.18
CA VAL A 4 -8.00 -17.18 -12.29
C VAL A 4 -8.91 -15.97 -12.15
N VAL A 5 -8.49 -14.99 -11.34
CA VAL A 5 -9.22 -13.74 -11.09
C VAL A 5 -8.39 -12.48 -11.36
N ALA A 6 -7.06 -12.58 -11.29
CA ALA A 6 -6.16 -11.49 -11.65
C ALA A 6 -5.01 -12.00 -12.53
N LEU A 7 -4.62 -11.18 -13.51
CA LEU A 7 -3.56 -11.49 -14.47
C LEU A 7 -2.55 -10.33 -14.61
N PRO A 8 -1.84 -9.93 -13.54
CA PRO A 8 -0.78 -8.93 -13.65
C PRO A 8 0.37 -9.44 -14.52
N TYR A 9 1.06 -8.52 -15.21
CA TYR A 9 2.22 -8.86 -16.03
C TYR A 9 3.52 -8.63 -15.25
N SER A 10 4.47 -9.56 -15.40
CA SER A 10 5.81 -9.47 -14.82
C SER A 10 6.86 -10.05 -15.76
N SER A 11 8.07 -9.48 -15.77
CA SER A 11 9.23 -10.08 -16.45
C SER A 11 9.70 -11.38 -15.79
N GLY A 12 9.31 -11.63 -14.53
CA GLY A 12 9.84 -12.76 -13.75
C GLY A 12 11.34 -12.64 -13.56
N THR A 13 12.04 -13.78 -13.51
CA THR A 13 13.50 -13.82 -13.32
C THR A 13 14.30 -13.60 -14.60
N THR A 14 13.68 -13.73 -15.78
CA THR A 14 14.33 -13.55 -17.08
C THR A 14 13.32 -13.42 -18.23
N GLY A 15 13.74 -12.79 -19.33
CA GLY A 15 13.00 -12.71 -20.59
C GLY A 15 11.89 -11.65 -20.63
N LEU A 16 10.95 -11.82 -21.57
CA LEU A 16 9.85 -10.89 -21.81
C LEU A 16 8.76 -10.93 -20.73
N PRO A 17 7.91 -9.89 -20.60
CA PRO A 17 6.75 -9.90 -19.71
C PRO A 17 5.79 -11.07 -19.97
N LYS A 18 5.31 -11.69 -18.88
CA LYS A 18 4.40 -12.85 -18.87
C LYS A 18 3.20 -12.54 -17.97
N GLY A 19 2.02 -13.03 -18.34
CA GLY A 19 0.84 -12.96 -17.49
C GLY A 19 0.95 -13.93 -16.31
N VAL A 20 0.86 -13.41 -15.09
CA VAL A 20 0.92 -14.20 -13.86
C VAL A 20 -0.50 -14.55 -13.45
N MET A 21 -0.86 -15.83 -13.54
CA MET A 21 -2.19 -16.30 -13.16
C MET A 21 -2.34 -16.34 -11.64
N LEU A 22 -3.16 -15.44 -11.09
CA LEU A 22 -3.52 -15.44 -9.68
C LEU A 22 -4.95 -15.94 -9.51
N THR A 23 -5.09 -17.03 -8.76
CA THR A 23 -6.38 -17.68 -8.52
C THR A 23 -7.12 -17.02 -7.35
N HIS A 24 -8.44 -17.24 -7.27
CA HIS A 24 -9.23 -16.82 -6.11
C HIS A 24 -8.64 -17.34 -4.80
N LYS A 25 -8.31 -18.63 -4.74
CA LYS A 25 -7.67 -19.27 -3.58
C LYS A 25 -6.35 -18.60 -3.24
N GLY A 26 -5.51 -18.33 -4.23
CA GLY A 26 -4.19 -17.69 -4.02
C GLY A 26 -4.31 -16.30 -3.40
N LEU A 27 -5.20 -15.44 -3.91
CA LEU A 27 -5.40 -14.11 -3.35
C LEU A 27 -6.02 -14.15 -1.95
N VAL A 28 -7.05 -14.97 -1.73
CA VAL A 28 -7.66 -15.11 -0.39
C VAL A 28 -6.63 -15.62 0.63
N SER A 29 -5.82 -16.62 0.28
CA SER A 29 -4.74 -17.09 1.14
C SER A 29 -3.73 -15.99 1.44
N SER A 30 -3.31 -15.21 0.44
CA SER A 30 -2.37 -14.11 0.63
C SER A 30 -2.93 -12.98 1.51
N VAL A 31 -4.20 -12.61 1.34
CA VAL A 31 -4.86 -11.61 2.18
C VAL A 31 -4.95 -12.11 3.63
N ALA A 32 -5.42 -13.34 3.84
CA ALA A 32 -5.53 -13.92 5.18
C ALA A 32 -4.16 -14.00 5.89
N GLN A 33 -3.09 -14.36 5.19
CA GLN A 33 -1.73 -14.37 5.74
C GLN A 33 -1.25 -13.00 6.22
N GLN A 34 -1.79 -11.91 5.67
CA GLN A 34 -1.43 -10.56 6.05
C GLN A 34 -2.26 -10.06 7.23
N VAL A 35 -3.60 -10.14 7.13
CA VAL A 35 -4.50 -9.40 8.03
C VAL A 35 -5.43 -10.26 8.89
N ASP A 36 -5.49 -11.58 8.68
CA ASP A 36 -6.33 -12.45 9.51
C ASP A 36 -5.54 -13.06 10.68
N GLY A 37 -6.27 -13.64 11.63
CA GLY A 37 -5.74 -14.26 12.85
C GLY A 37 -5.91 -13.38 14.08
N GLU A 38 -5.77 -13.98 15.27
CA GLU A 38 -5.90 -13.24 16.54
C GLU A 38 -4.77 -12.22 16.75
N ASN A 39 -3.59 -12.50 16.17
CA ASN A 39 -2.44 -11.60 16.13
C ASN A 39 -1.93 -11.50 14.68
N PRO A 40 -2.56 -10.66 13.84
CA PRO A 40 -2.26 -10.62 12.42
C PRO A 40 -0.88 -10.01 12.16
N ASN A 41 -0.24 -10.44 11.07
CA ASN A 41 1.09 -9.96 10.68
C ASN A 41 1.08 -8.44 10.36
N LEU A 42 -0.01 -7.98 9.76
CA LEU A 42 -0.31 -6.59 9.48
C LEU A 42 -1.63 -6.22 10.16
N TYR A 43 -1.54 -5.57 11.32
CA TYR A 43 -2.71 -5.19 12.09
C TYR A 43 -3.40 -3.96 11.50
N PHE A 44 -4.42 -4.21 10.66
CA PHE A 44 -5.41 -3.23 10.21
C PHE A 44 -6.74 -3.45 10.92
N HIS A 45 -7.46 -2.37 11.18
CA HIS A 45 -8.79 -2.41 11.79
C HIS A 45 -9.75 -1.45 11.08
N SER A 46 -11.05 -1.56 11.39
CA SER A 46 -12.10 -0.82 10.68
C SER A 46 -12.04 0.70 10.84
N GLU A 47 -11.39 1.21 11.89
CA GLU A 47 -11.16 2.65 12.07
C GLU A 47 -9.95 3.20 11.28
N ASP A 48 -9.18 2.33 10.60
CA ASP A 48 -8.05 2.80 9.81
C ASP A 48 -8.49 3.51 8.53
N VAL A 49 -7.69 4.50 8.15
CA VAL A 49 -7.74 5.15 6.84
C VAL A 49 -6.42 4.84 6.12
N ILE A 50 -6.49 3.97 5.13
CA ILE A 50 -5.33 3.46 4.39
C ILE A 50 -5.15 4.28 3.12
N LEU A 51 -3.98 4.90 2.96
CA LEU A 51 -3.64 5.63 1.74
C LEU A 51 -3.42 4.66 0.57
N CYS A 52 -4.13 4.88 -0.53
CA CYS A 52 -3.94 4.15 -1.78
C CYS A 52 -3.41 5.11 -2.86
N VAL A 53 -2.13 5.46 -2.73
CA VAL A 53 -1.39 6.30 -3.68
C VAL A 53 -0.60 5.48 -4.71
N LEU A 54 -0.32 4.22 -4.38
CA LEU A 54 0.40 3.30 -5.25
C LEU A 54 -0.55 2.73 -6.32
N PRO A 55 -0.06 2.44 -7.53
CA PRO A 55 -0.96 2.10 -8.64
C PRO A 55 -1.64 0.73 -8.46
N LEU A 56 -2.97 0.71 -8.51
CA LEU A 56 -3.79 -0.52 -8.38
C LEU A 56 -3.62 -1.50 -9.54
N PHE A 57 -3.05 -1.08 -10.67
CA PHE A 57 -2.69 -1.99 -11.75
C PHE A 57 -1.48 -2.88 -11.41
N HIS A 58 -0.74 -2.57 -10.34
CA HIS A 58 0.34 -3.41 -9.83
C HIS A 58 -0.15 -4.25 -8.63
N ILE A 59 0.25 -5.53 -8.59
CA ILE A 59 -0.30 -6.48 -7.62
C ILE A 59 -0.05 -6.11 -6.16
N TYR A 60 1.02 -5.38 -5.87
CA TYR A 60 1.32 -4.88 -4.53
C TYR A 60 0.17 -4.01 -3.97
N SER A 61 -0.23 -2.97 -4.71
CA SER A 61 -1.30 -2.07 -4.25
C SER A 61 -2.66 -2.76 -4.26
N LEU A 62 -2.92 -3.57 -5.31
CA LEU A 62 -4.16 -4.33 -5.39
C LEU A 62 -4.34 -5.26 -4.18
N ASN A 63 -3.31 -6.03 -3.82
CA ASN A 63 -3.41 -7.04 -2.76
C ASN A 63 -3.22 -6.45 -1.36
N SER A 64 -2.03 -5.89 -1.08
CA SER A 64 -1.64 -5.47 0.27
C SER A 64 -2.27 -4.15 0.73
N VAL A 65 -2.83 -3.38 -0.20
CA VAL A 65 -3.57 -2.15 0.12
C VAL A 65 -5.06 -2.40 -0.03
N LEU A 66 -5.57 -2.56 -1.26
CA LEU A 66 -7.02 -2.60 -1.48
C LEU A 66 -7.69 -3.85 -0.90
N LEU A 67 -7.25 -5.06 -1.24
CA LEU A 67 -7.90 -6.28 -0.76
C LEU A 67 -7.76 -6.46 0.76
N CYS A 68 -6.58 -6.14 1.32
CA CYS A 68 -6.37 -6.18 2.77
C CYS A 68 -7.21 -5.13 3.51
N ALA A 69 -7.33 -3.90 3.00
CA ALA A 69 -8.20 -2.88 3.57
C ALA A 69 -9.66 -3.32 3.59
N LEU A 70 -10.16 -3.84 2.46
CA LEU A 70 -11.51 -4.35 2.34
C LEU A 70 -11.78 -5.51 3.31
N ARG A 71 -10.80 -6.42 3.48
CA ARG A 71 -10.90 -7.53 4.44
C ARG A 71 -10.98 -7.04 5.89
N ALA A 72 -10.18 -6.04 6.24
CA ALA A 72 -10.14 -5.46 7.59
C ALA A 72 -11.31 -4.49 7.88
N GLY A 73 -12.14 -4.17 6.88
CA GLY A 73 -13.22 -3.18 7.00
C GLY A 73 -12.72 -1.73 7.11
N ALA A 74 -11.48 -1.47 6.70
CA ALA A 74 -10.85 -0.16 6.76
C ALA A 74 -11.29 0.75 5.59
N ALA A 75 -11.19 2.06 5.77
CA ALA A 75 -11.39 3.02 4.70
C ALA A 75 -10.16 3.09 3.79
N THR A 76 -10.37 3.24 2.48
CA THR A 76 -9.28 3.37 1.49
C THR A 76 -9.33 4.74 0.82
N LEU A 77 -8.34 5.57 1.07
CA LEU A 77 -8.21 6.89 0.45
C LEU A 77 -7.41 6.80 -0.86
N ILE A 78 -8.12 6.78 -2.00
CA ILE A 78 -7.50 6.63 -3.31
C ILE A 78 -6.99 7.98 -3.83
N MET A 79 -5.72 8.00 -4.26
CA MET A 79 -5.10 9.15 -4.92
C MET A 79 -4.69 8.76 -6.34
N GLN A 80 -5.32 9.37 -7.35
CA GLN A 80 -5.13 8.99 -8.75
C GLN A 80 -3.73 9.28 -9.29
N LYS A 81 -3.07 10.32 -8.76
CA LYS A 81 -1.75 10.76 -9.18
C LYS A 81 -0.98 11.30 -7.99
N PHE A 82 0.28 10.89 -7.86
CA PHE A 82 1.16 11.40 -6.81
C PHE A 82 1.49 12.89 -7.00
N ASN A 83 1.27 13.66 -5.95
CA ASN A 83 1.79 14.99 -5.72
C ASN A 83 2.01 15.13 -4.21
N LEU A 84 3.22 15.53 -3.79
CA LEU A 84 3.58 15.53 -2.38
C LEU A 84 2.70 16.46 -1.54
N THR A 85 2.48 17.70 -1.98
CA THR A 85 1.68 18.71 -1.28
C THR A 85 0.24 18.21 -1.10
N THR A 86 -0.37 17.70 -2.17
CA THR A 86 -1.73 17.13 -2.10
C THR A 86 -1.78 15.89 -1.23
N CYS A 87 -0.76 15.03 -1.26
CA CYS A 87 -0.67 13.84 -0.42
C CYS A 87 -0.69 14.22 1.07
N LEU A 88 0.16 15.18 1.48
CA LEU A 88 0.25 15.64 2.86
C LEU A 88 -1.04 16.33 3.33
N ASP A 89 -1.67 17.15 2.47
CA ASP A 89 -2.98 17.77 2.76
C ASP A 89 -4.06 16.70 2.97
N LEU A 90 -4.10 15.68 2.12
CA LEU A 90 -5.04 14.56 2.23
C LEU A 90 -4.81 13.73 3.48
N ILE A 91 -3.54 13.45 3.84
CA ILE A 91 -3.17 12.77 5.09
C ILE A 91 -3.72 13.53 6.29
N GLN A 92 -3.47 14.84 6.35
CA GLN A 92 -3.93 15.70 7.44
C GLN A 92 -5.46 15.76 7.51
N ARG A 93 -6.12 15.95 6.36
CA ARG A 93 -7.58 16.16 6.26
C ARG A 93 -8.38 14.92 6.61
N TYR A 94 -7.95 13.77 6.09
CA TYR A 94 -8.65 12.49 6.27
C TYR A 94 -8.08 11.64 7.40
N LYS A 95 -7.09 12.18 8.13
CA LYS A 95 -6.42 11.50 9.25
C LYS A 95 -5.96 10.09 8.86
N VAL A 96 -5.22 10.00 7.75
CA VAL A 96 -4.64 8.73 7.27
C VAL A 96 -3.84 8.07 8.40
N THR A 97 -4.10 6.79 8.66
CA THR A 97 -3.45 6.02 9.72
C THR A 97 -2.38 5.07 9.18
N VAL A 98 -2.54 4.60 7.94
CA VAL A 98 -1.59 3.69 7.29
C VAL A 98 -1.16 4.27 5.94
N ALA A 99 0.15 4.38 5.74
CA ALA A 99 0.75 4.89 4.52
C ALA A 99 1.62 3.83 3.81
N PRO A 100 1.05 3.00 2.93
CA PRO A 100 1.79 2.20 1.97
C PRO A 100 2.42 3.09 0.91
N ILE A 101 3.76 3.14 0.91
CA ILE A 101 4.57 4.00 0.05
C ILE A 101 5.77 3.22 -0.52
N VAL A 102 6.57 3.91 -1.33
CA VAL A 102 7.79 3.38 -1.94
C VAL A 102 8.96 4.31 -1.64
N PRO A 103 10.23 3.84 -1.72
CA PRO A 103 11.39 4.66 -1.36
C PRO A 103 11.46 6.05 -2.03
N PRO A 104 11.07 6.24 -3.31
CA PRO A 104 11.00 7.57 -3.91
C PRO A 104 10.07 8.56 -3.18
N ILE A 105 8.92 8.08 -2.69
CA ILE A 105 7.96 8.93 -1.94
C ILE A 105 8.56 9.32 -0.58
N VAL A 106 9.24 8.38 0.09
CA VAL A 106 9.95 8.68 1.35
C VAL A 106 11.00 9.77 1.12
N LEU A 107 11.77 9.65 0.04
CA LEU A 107 12.79 10.63 -0.32
C LEU A 107 12.20 12.03 -0.62
N ASP A 108 11.04 12.07 -1.30
CA ASP A 108 10.34 13.33 -1.56
C ASP A 108 9.84 13.98 -0.26
N ILE A 109 9.35 13.18 0.69
CA ILE A 109 8.93 13.65 2.02
C ILE A 109 10.13 14.22 2.78
N THR A 110 11.26 13.50 2.86
CA THR A 110 12.44 13.95 3.63
C THR A 110 13.10 15.20 3.05
N LYS A 111 12.98 15.42 1.75
CA LYS A 111 13.49 16.62 1.07
C LYS A 111 12.52 17.79 1.08
N SER A 112 11.30 17.62 1.58
CA SER A 112 10.27 18.66 1.54
C SER A 112 10.52 19.75 2.57
N PRO A 113 10.75 21.02 2.15
CA PRO A 113 10.91 22.13 3.08
C PRO A 113 9.60 22.48 3.81
N ASN A 114 8.45 22.05 3.27
CA ASN A 114 7.12 22.40 3.78
C ASN A 114 6.49 21.28 4.62
N PHE A 115 7.19 20.16 4.84
CA PHE A 115 6.63 19.02 5.58
C PHE A 115 6.12 19.41 6.98
N SER A 116 6.86 20.27 7.68
CA SER A 116 6.51 20.74 9.04
C SER A 116 5.21 21.54 9.12
N GLN A 117 4.62 21.93 7.98
CA GLN A 117 3.34 22.66 7.93
C GLN A 117 2.12 21.72 7.99
N TYR A 118 2.32 20.41 7.86
CA TYR A 118 1.25 19.41 7.83
C TYR A 118 1.23 18.58 9.11
N ASP A 119 0.05 18.41 9.70
CA ASP A 119 -0.18 17.45 10.77
C ASP A 119 -0.36 16.04 10.19
N VAL A 120 0.70 15.23 10.29
CA VAL A 120 0.73 13.82 9.90
C VAL A 120 0.72 12.86 11.10
N SER A 121 0.40 13.37 12.29
CA SER A 121 0.46 12.59 13.56
C SER A 121 -0.52 11.41 13.62
N SER A 122 -1.53 11.38 12.74
CA SER A 122 -2.45 10.25 12.62
C SER A 122 -1.79 8.99 12.05
N VAL A 123 -0.69 9.13 11.30
CA VAL A 123 -0.03 7.99 10.64
C VAL A 123 0.68 7.15 11.69
N ARG A 124 0.16 5.94 11.93
CA ARG A 124 0.71 4.96 12.88
C ARG A 124 1.54 3.87 12.21
N ILE A 125 1.34 3.62 10.91
CA ILE A 125 2.11 2.64 10.12
C ILE A 125 2.59 3.29 8.82
N ILE A 126 3.89 3.19 8.56
CA ILE A 126 4.47 3.42 7.24
C ILE A 126 4.95 2.08 6.70
N MET A 127 4.44 1.68 5.54
CA MET A 127 4.90 0.46 4.85
C MET A 127 5.71 0.89 3.63
N SER A 128 6.95 0.41 3.52
CA SER A 128 7.76 0.58 2.32
C SER A 128 7.98 -0.76 1.64
N GLY A 129 7.86 -0.80 0.32
CA GLY A 129 8.02 -2.02 -0.46
C GLY A 129 8.58 -1.76 -1.85
N ALA A 130 8.62 -2.83 -2.66
CA ALA A 130 9.13 -2.88 -4.04
C ALA A 130 10.64 -2.63 -4.24
N ALA A 131 11.30 -1.88 -3.35
CA ALA A 131 12.74 -1.65 -3.37
C ALA A 131 13.26 -1.46 -1.93
N PRO A 132 14.55 -1.73 -1.67
CA PRO A 132 15.15 -1.48 -0.36
C PRO A 132 15.10 0.01 -0.03
N LEU A 133 14.80 0.32 1.23
CA LEU A 133 15.01 1.65 1.79
C LEU A 133 16.50 1.79 2.12
N GLY A 134 17.12 2.93 1.81
CA GLY A 134 18.50 3.18 2.25
C GLY A 134 18.53 3.36 3.77
N LYS A 135 19.60 2.92 4.45
CA LYS A 135 19.75 3.03 5.91
C LYS A 135 19.55 4.46 6.46
N GLU A 136 19.82 5.48 5.65
CA GLU A 136 19.62 6.89 6.03
C GLU A 136 18.14 7.32 6.04
N LEU A 137 17.26 6.52 5.46
CA LEU A 137 15.82 6.77 5.34
C LEU A 137 14.96 5.84 6.23
N GLU A 138 15.57 4.79 6.82
CA GLU A 138 14.94 3.89 7.81
C GLU A 138 14.84 4.58 9.18
#